data_AF-A0A9W4HDM5-F1
#
_entry.id   AF-A0A9W4HDM5-F1
#
_cell.length_a   1.000
_cell.length_b   1.000
_cell.length_c   1.000
_cell.angle_alpha   90.00
_cell.angle_beta   90.00
_cell.angle_gamma   90.00
#
_symmetry.space_group_name_H-M   'P 1'
#
loop_
_entity.id
_entity.type
_entity.pdbx_description
1 polymer ?
#
loop_
_entity_poly.entity_id
_entity_poly.type
_entity_poly.pdbx_seq_one_letter_code
_entity_poly.pdbx_strand_id
1 'polypeptide(L)'
;MTKPNLFELPSGVQLVYLAEGGANVIYRFVRKPILAKKDPKRPLPPPTHDTDHYNLPTQLKGKLLRLRKETPADISYTEIVRNFDTIIRPLFNPEELVDQTLVRLPEGLVASCNEQLRTAELNGARPEKRHGGYLCLHEPFGLLITDMTTAGDPGATLAELKPKWLNQSPSAPATAHRCRTCALRDMKNRESQLLGRKEQRSFCPLDLVSGQYDNVLRATGLIKGCKDRSRLAHILYRNPTLQRLQSLQKTERDVGLHGPAAQSREMSLAMTLRDCTMFIKIPHDERSSVEIRLGDLDLKTGAGGKADYWRDLETRLIEQGWYRGSNISQNSGECALHSPRRPSQSYLA
;
A
#
# COMPACT_ATOMS: atom_id res chain seq x y z
N MET A 1 14.02 19.59 -27.88
CA MET A 1 13.85 18.56 -26.83
C MET A 1 14.72 18.94 -25.64
N THR A 2 14.13 19.54 -24.61
CA THR A 2 14.82 19.83 -23.34
C THR A 2 15.13 18.52 -22.64
N LYS A 3 16.41 18.22 -22.38
CA LYS A 3 16.80 17.09 -21.52
C LYS A 3 16.02 17.25 -20.20
N PRO A 4 15.32 16.22 -19.71
CA PRO A 4 14.72 16.31 -18.39
C PRO A 4 15.84 16.60 -17.40
N ASN A 5 15.71 17.68 -16.62
CA ASN A 5 16.59 18.01 -15.51
C ASN A 5 16.42 16.90 -14.47
N LEU A 6 17.13 15.81 -14.69
CA LEU A 6 16.98 14.62 -13.88
C LEU A 6 17.81 14.86 -12.61
N PHE A 7 17.10 15.08 -11.51
CA PHE A 7 17.70 15.33 -10.21
C PHE A 7 18.58 14.14 -9.80
N GLU A 8 19.85 14.44 -9.53
CA GLU A 8 20.81 13.48 -9.00
C GLU A 8 20.75 13.53 -7.47
N LEU A 9 20.66 12.37 -6.82
CA LEU A 9 20.60 12.33 -5.38
C LEU A 9 21.91 12.91 -4.78
N PRO A 10 21.84 13.88 -3.85
CA PRO A 10 23.03 14.51 -3.29
C PRO A 10 23.96 13.50 -2.61
N SER A 11 25.27 13.65 -2.81
CA SER A 11 26.28 12.86 -2.10
C SER A 11 26.26 13.18 -0.60
N GLY A 12 26.51 12.16 0.25
CA GLY A 12 26.57 12.32 1.70
C GLY A 12 25.25 12.20 2.46
N VAL A 13 24.13 11.95 1.78
CA VAL A 13 22.87 11.57 2.42
C VAL A 13 22.92 10.09 2.82
N GLN A 14 22.60 9.78 4.07
CA GLN A 14 22.48 8.40 4.54
C GLN A 14 21.05 7.90 4.32
N LEU A 15 20.94 6.61 4.00
CA LEU A 15 19.67 5.94 3.82
C LEU A 15 19.43 4.99 4.99
N VAL A 16 18.26 5.09 5.60
CA VAL A 16 17.81 4.18 6.65
C VAL A 16 16.67 3.34 6.10
N TYR A 17 16.79 2.02 6.18
CA TYR A 17 15.73 1.10 5.80
C TYR A 17 14.45 1.41 6.59
N LEU A 18 13.34 1.59 5.89
CA LEU A 18 12.04 1.91 6.51
C LEU A 18 11.06 0.74 6.37
N ALA A 19 10.87 0.26 5.14
CA ALA A 19 9.90 -0.79 4.85
C ALA A 19 10.21 -1.48 3.52
N GLU A 20 9.64 -2.66 3.28
CA GLU A 20 9.75 -3.32 1.99
C GLU A 20 8.50 -4.11 1.56
N GLY A 21 8.23 -4.02 0.25
CA GLY A 21 7.22 -4.79 -0.46
C GLY A 21 7.82 -6.03 -1.16
N GLY A 22 7.02 -6.65 -2.02
CA GLY A 22 7.50 -7.72 -2.89
C GLY A 22 8.48 -7.24 -3.96
N ALA A 23 8.29 -6.02 -4.47
CA ALA A 23 9.03 -5.48 -5.61
C ALA A 23 9.92 -4.27 -5.26
N ASN A 24 9.82 -3.71 -4.06
CA ASN A 24 10.50 -2.45 -3.72
C ASN A 24 10.98 -2.46 -2.26
N VAL A 25 12.00 -1.65 -1.98
CA VAL A 25 12.45 -1.27 -0.64
C VAL A 25 12.35 0.24 -0.50
N ILE A 26 11.87 0.71 0.65
CA ILE A 26 11.69 2.11 0.98
C ILE A 26 12.73 2.52 2.02
N TYR A 27 13.40 3.63 1.75
CA TYR A 27 14.42 4.23 2.60
C TYR A 27 14.03 5.65 3.00
N ARG A 28 14.37 6.00 4.23
CA ARG A 28 14.33 7.37 4.74
C ARG A 28 15.68 8.03 4.54
N PHE A 29 15.66 9.30 4.16
CA PHE A 29 16.86 10.12 4.15
C PHE A 29 17.19 10.59 5.57
N VAL A 30 18.43 10.39 5.99
CA VAL A 30 18.99 10.99 7.21
C VAL A 30 20.29 11.69 6.86
N ARG A 31 20.57 12.80 7.53
CA ARG A 31 21.83 13.52 7.36
C ARG A 31 22.80 13.06 8.44
N LYS A 32 24.05 12.75 8.08
CA LYS A 32 25.10 12.55 9.10
C LYS A 32 25.19 13.80 9.97
N PRO A 33 25.23 13.68 11.31
CA PRO A 33 25.60 14.81 12.13
C PRO A 33 26.98 15.26 11.66
N ILE A 34 27.09 16.53 11.24
CA ILE A 34 28.39 17.14 11.04
C ILE A 34 29.04 17.11 12.42
N LEU A 35 30.12 16.36 12.58
CA LEU A 35 31.03 16.52 13.70
C LEU A 35 31.57 17.94 13.61
N ALA A 36 30.83 18.91 14.13
CA ALA A 36 31.37 20.22 14.42
C ALA A 36 32.57 19.99 15.32
N LYS A 37 33.72 20.56 14.97
CA LYS A 37 34.90 20.57 15.84
C LYS A 37 34.41 20.93 17.25
N LYS A 38 34.59 20.01 18.21
CA LYS A 38 34.13 20.19 19.59
C LYS A 38 34.71 21.50 20.12
N ASP A 39 33.86 22.50 20.31
CA ASP A 39 34.19 23.65 21.13
C ASP A 39 33.96 23.23 22.59
N PRO A 40 35.00 23.13 23.45
CA PRO A 40 34.90 22.51 24.78
C PRO A 40 33.96 23.22 25.76
N LYS A 41 33.35 24.36 25.39
CA LYS A 41 32.63 25.25 26.31
C LYS A 41 31.11 25.28 26.14
N ARG A 42 30.50 24.44 25.29
CA ARG A 42 29.04 24.44 25.11
C ARG A 42 28.38 23.15 25.63
N PRO A 43 27.43 23.22 26.58
CA PRO A 43 26.68 22.05 27.02
C PRO A 43 25.90 21.44 25.84
N LEU A 44 25.98 20.12 25.71
CA LEU A 44 25.20 19.36 24.72
C LEU A 44 23.71 19.45 25.06
N PRO A 45 22.83 19.84 24.13
CA PRO A 45 21.41 19.64 24.32
C PRO A 45 21.10 18.12 24.29
N PRO A 46 20.05 17.68 25.01
CA PRO A 46 19.69 16.27 25.06
C PRO A 46 19.36 15.74 23.66
N PRO A 47 19.66 14.45 23.37
CA PRO A 47 19.37 13.85 22.08
C PRO A 47 17.84 13.78 21.91
N THR A 48 17.30 14.66 21.08
CA THR A 48 15.91 14.59 20.63
C THR A 48 15.88 13.82 19.32
N HIS A 49 15.04 12.80 19.23
CA HIS A 49 14.86 11.95 18.03
C HIS A 49 14.28 12.71 16.81
N ASP A 50 14.09 14.03 16.90
CA ASP A 50 13.37 14.87 15.93
C ASP A 50 14.27 15.81 15.10
N THR A 51 15.59 15.82 15.33
CA THR A 51 16.50 16.77 14.62
C THR A 51 16.80 16.41 13.16
N ASP A 52 16.38 15.25 12.66
CA ASP A 52 16.77 14.75 11.33
C ASP A 52 16.06 15.44 10.17
N HIS A 53 14.86 16.01 10.38
CA HIS A 53 14.07 16.63 9.30
C HIS A 53 14.49 18.05 8.95
N TYR A 54 15.02 18.82 9.91
CA TYR A 54 15.28 20.25 9.72
C TYR A 54 16.48 20.54 8.81
N ASN A 55 17.39 19.58 8.63
CA ASN A 55 18.65 19.76 7.92
C ASN A 55 18.75 19.04 6.56
N LEU A 56 17.67 18.43 6.06
CA LEU A 56 17.67 17.85 4.70
C LEU A 56 17.61 18.95 3.63
N PRO A 57 18.22 18.74 2.44
CA PRO A 57 17.98 19.57 1.27
C PRO A 57 16.47 19.70 1.01
N THR A 58 16.01 20.89 0.64
CA THR A 58 14.58 21.18 0.43
C THR A 58 13.90 20.18 -0.50
N GLN A 59 14.62 19.67 -1.50
CA GLN A 59 14.15 18.68 -2.47
C GLN A 59 13.86 17.29 -1.86
N LEU A 60 14.46 16.96 -0.70
CA LEU A 60 14.27 15.68 0.00
C LEU A 60 13.32 15.79 1.19
N LYS A 61 12.91 17.01 1.58
CA LYS A 61 11.96 17.21 2.67
C LYS A 61 10.60 16.63 2.28
N GLY A 62 10.01 15.84 3.19
CA GLY A 62 8.73 15.16 2.93
C GLY A 62 8.81 14.08 1.85
N LYS A 63 10.02 13.57 1.55
CA LYS A 63 10.22 12.51 0.56
C LYS A 63 10.90 11.29 1.17
N LEU A 64 10.59 10.12 0.62
CA LEU A 64 11.28 8.85 0.85
C LEU A 64 11.91 8.38 -0.45
N LEU A 65 12.95 7.55 -0.37
CA LEU A 65 13.55 6.91 -1.54
C LEU A 65 12.98 5.51 -1.69
N ARG A 66 12.42 5.22 -2.85
CA ARG A 66 11.94 3.90 -3.23
C ARG A 66 12.91 3.28 -4.25
N LEU A 67 13.48 2.13 -3.91
CA LEU A 67 14.42 1.37 -4.73
C LEU A 67 13.81 0.04 -5.19
N ARG A 68 14.08 -0.32 -6.45
CA ARG A 68 13.46 -1.48 -7.11
C ARG A 68 14.22 -2.75 -6.77
N LYS A 69 13.49 -3.81 -6.44
CA LYS A 69 14.03 -5.17 -6.34
C LYS A 69 14.16 -5.81 -7.72
N GLU A 70 15.08 -6.74 -7.83
CA GLU A 70 15.07 -7.65 -8.97
C GLU A 70 13.80 -8.50 -8.93
N THR A 71 13.04 -8.50 -10.03
CA THR A 71 11.78 -9.25 -10.14
C THR A 71 11.67 -9.88 -11.52
N PRO A 72 10.96 -11.01 -11.68
CA PRO A 72 10.80 -11.66 -12.98
C PRO A 72 10.12 -10.82 -14.06
N ALA A 73 9.35 -9.79 -13.67
CA ALA A 73 8.69 -8.89 -14.61
C ALA A 73 9.65 -7.85 -15.21
N ASP A 74 10.76 -7.57 -14.52
CA ASP A 74 11.82 -6.61 -14.86
C ASP A 74 11.35 -5.28 -15.50
N ILE A 75 10.29 -4.69 -14.93
CA ILE A 75 9.76 -3.40 -15.39
C ILE A 75 10.66 -2.28 -14.83
N SER A 76 11.27 -1.50 -15.73
CA SER A 76 12.13 -0.37 -15.38
C SER A 76 11.37 0.77 -14.71
N TYR A 77 12.06 1.60 -13.91
CA TYR A 77 11.41 2.78 -13.31
C TYR A 77 11.00 3.85 -14.32
N THR A 78 11.68 3.97 -15.45
CA THR A 78 11.28 4.88 -16.52
C THR A 78 9.91 4.50 -17.08
N GLU A 79 9.65 3.21 -17.25
CA GLU A 79 8.34 2.70 -17.64
C GLU A 79 7.30 2.88 -16.53
N ILE A 80 7.64 2.59 -15.27
CA ILE A 80 6.74 2.78 -14.12
C ILE A 80 6.28 4.24 -14.02
N VAL A 81 7.20 5.21 -14.12
CA VAL A 81 6.89 6.64 -14.03
C VAL A 81 6.10 7.09 -15.24
N ARG A 82 6.47 6.67 -16.46
CA ARG A 82 5.69 6.97 -17.67
C ARG A 82 4.25 6.51 -17.51
N ASN A 83 4.04 5.26 -17.09
CA ASN A 83 2.70 4.71 -16.91
C ASN A 83 1.94 5.43 -15.78
N PHE A 84 2.62 5.79 -14.70
CA PHE A 84 2.00 6.56 -13.63
C PHE A 84 1.55 7.93 -14.13
N ASP A 85 2.39 8.66 -14.85
CA ASP A 85 2.06 10.00 -15.34
C ASP A 85 1.00 10.00 -16.44
N THR A 86 0.99 9.00 -17.32
CA THR A 86 0.06 8.95 -18.45
C THR A 86 -1.26 8.23 -18.15
N ILE A 87 -1.27 7.30 -17.20
CA ILE A 87 -2.44 6.45 -16.92
C ILE A 87 -3.01 6.71 -15.52
N ILE A 88 -2.17 6.82 -14.49
CA ILE A 88 -2.66 6.93 -13.10
C ILE A 88 -2.96 8.38 -12.71
N ARG A 89 -2.02 9.29 -12.96
CA ARG A 89 -2.10 10.70 -12.58
C ARG A 89 -3.37 11.39 -13.13
N PRO A 90 -3.85 11.12 -14.36
CA PRO A 90 -5.09 11.72 -14.86
C PRO A 90 -6.37 11.25 -14.15
N LEU A 91 -6.32 10.14 -13.40
CA LEU A 91 -7.51 9.54 -12.77
C LEU A 91 -7.82 10.11 -11.38
N PHE A 92 -6.88 10.84 -10.78
CA PHE A 92 -6.99 11.33 -9.40
C PHE A 92 -6.45 12.76 -9.30
N ASN A 93 -6.83 13.48 -8.24
CA ASN A 93 -6.21 14.76 -7.95
C ASN A 93 -4.77 14.53 -7.43
N PRO A 94 -3.82 15.45 -7.65
CA PRO A 94 -2.45 15.31 -7.17
C PRO A 94 -2.34 15.02 -5.66
N GLU A 95 -3.22 15.62 -4.86
CA GLU A 95 -3.25 15.47 -3.40
C GLU A 95 -3.73 14.09 -2.95
N GLU A 96 -4.43 13.36 -3.82
CA GLU A 96 -4.92 12.00 -3.56
C GLU A 96 -3.88 10.93 -3.86
N LEU A 97 -2.71 11.29 -4.36
CA LEU A 97 -1.68 10.35 -4.80
C LEU A 97 -0.42 10.48 -3.93
N VAL A 98 0.15 9.33 -3.57
CA VAL A 98 1.55 9.27 -3.16
C VAL A 98 2.37 9.57 -4.41
N ASP A 99 2.63 10.87 -4.60
CA ASP A 99 3.31 11.36 -5.78
C ASP A 99 4.73 10.78 -5.85
N GLN A 100 5.20 10.54 -7.07
CA GLN A 100 6.49 9.92 -7.33
C GLN A 100 7.26 10.65 -8.43
N THR A 101 8.55 10.82 -8.22
CA THR A 101 9.44 11.51 -9.15
C THR A 101 10.69 10.67 -9.41
N LEU A 102 11.04 10.50 -10.69
CA LEU A 102 12.23 9.77 -11.10
C LEU A 102 13.51 10.54 -10.74
N VAL A 103 14.48 9.85 -10.14
CA VAL A 103 15.80 10.42 -9.80
C VAL A 103 16.92 9.49 -10.21
N ARG A 104 18.07 10.05 -10.61
CA ARG A 104 19.27 9.25 -10.88
C ARG A 104 19.97 8.93 -9.57
N LEU A 105 20.35 7.66 -9.45
CA LEU A 105 21.09 7.19 -8.29
C LEU A 105 22.60 7.41 -8.51
N PRO A 106 23.33 7.80 -7.46
CA PRO A 106 24.78 7.77 -7.44
C PRO A 106 25.29 6.34 -7.69
N GLU A 107 26.44 6.25 -8.34
CA GLU A 107 27.12 4.98 -8.55
C GLU A 107 27.42 4.28 -7.21
N GLY A 108 27.24 2.95 -7.18
CA GLY A 108 27.47 2.14 -5.97
C GLY A 108 26.39 2.25 -4.88
N LEU A 109 25.43 3.19 -4.96
CA LEU A 109 24.39 3.34 -3.94
C LEU A 109 23.56 2.06 -3.76
N VAL A 110 23.11 1.47 -4.87
CA VAL A 110 22.29 0.25 -4.84
C VAL A 110 23.08 -0.94 -4.27
N ALA A 111 24.36 -1.05 -4.64
CA ALA A 111 25.25 -2.10 -4.11
C ALA A 111 25.41 -1.97 -2.58
N SER A 112 25.68 -0.76 -2.09
CA SER A 112 25.76 -0.50 -0.64
C SER A 112 24.44 -0.78 0.09
N CYS A 113 23.30 -0.44 -0.52
CA CYS A 113 21.99 -0.78 0.03
C CYS A 113 21.77 -2.30 0.10
N ASN A 114 22.24 -3.06 -0.89
CA ASN A 114 22.19 -4.52 -0.87
C ASN A 114 23.08 -5.14 0.22
N GLU A 115 24.26 -4.58 0.47
CA GLU A 115 25.11 -4.99 1.60
C GLU A 115 24.38 -4.79 2.93
N GLN A 116 23.73 -3.63 3.12
CA GLN A 116 22.92 -3.36 4.31
C GLN A 116 21.77 -4.36 4.47
N LEU A 117 21.09 -4.73 3.38
CA LEU A 117 20.03 -5.75 3.42
C LEU A 117 20.57 -7.13 3.83
N ARG A 118 21.76 -7.52 3.34
CA ARG A 118 22.42 -8.78 3.75
C ARG A 118 22.81 -8.75 5.22
N THR A 119 23.37 -7.64 5.72
CA THR A 119 23.68 -7.48 7.14
C THR A 119 22.41 -7.57 8.01
N ALA A 120 21.33 -6.91 7.57
CA ALA A 120 20.04 -6.95 8.27
C ALA A 120 19.39 -8.34 8.26
N GLU A 121 19.64 -9.13 7.22
CA GLU A 121 19.22 -10.53 7.11
C GLU A 121 19.99 -11.41 8.11
N LEU A 122 21.31 -11.27 8.17
CA LEU A 122 22.18 -12.03 9.08
C LEU A 122 21.92 -11.74 10.56
N ASN A 123 21.57 -10.50 10.91
CA ASN A 123 21.34 -10.11 12.31
C ASN A 123 19.86 -10.17 12.72
N GLY A 124 18.97 -10.63 11.84
CA GLY A 124 17.53 -10.76 12.11
C GLY A 124 16.73 -9.45 12.10
N ALA A 125 17.33 -8.31 11.75
CA ALA A 125 16.61 -7.03 11.62
C ALA A 125 15.69 -6.98 10.40
N ARG A 126 15.95 -7.82 9.39
CA ARG A 126 15.12 -7.96 8.18
C ARG A 126 14.07 -9.07 8.37
N PRO A 127 12.78 -8.84 8.07
CA PRO A 127 11.75 -9.87 8.20
C PRO A 127 12.04 -11.12 7.34
N GLU A 128 11.95 -12.31 7.93
CA GLU A 128 12.26 -13.60 7.25
C GLU A 128 11.56 -13.77 5.90
N LYS A 129 10.28 -13.39 5.81
CA LYS A 129 9.50 -13.44 4.56
C LYS A 129 10.06 -12.58 3.41
N ARG A 130 11.09 -11.78 3.67
CA ARG A 130 11.74 -10.88 2.70
C ARG A 130 13.17 -11.30 2.37
N HIS A 131 13.70 -12.31 3.06
CA HIS A 131 15.05 -12.83 2.83
C HIS A 131 15.23 -13.31 1.39
N GLY A 132 16.46 -13.21 0.88
CA GLY A 132 16.81 -13.60 -0.48
C GLY A 132 16.36 -12.66 -1.62
N GLY A 133 15.49 -11.67 -1.36
CA GLY A 133 15.14 -10.65 -2.35
C GLY A 133 16.04 -9.42 -2.25
N TYR A 134 16.64 -8.96 -3.34
CA TYR A 134 17.60 -7.84 -3.33
C TYR A 134 17.27 -6.77 -4.37
N LEU A 135 17.90 -5.60 -4.24
CA LEU A 135 17.76 -4.50 -5.18
C LEU A 135 18.43 -4.81 -6.51
N CYS A 136 17.81 -4.33 -7.58
CA CYS A 136 18.25 -4.49 -8.95
C CYS A 136 19.50 -3.63 -9.23
N LEU A 137 20.67 -4.26 -9.38
CA LEU A 137 21.96 -3.55 -9.55
C LEU A 137 22.07 -2.79 -10.88
N HIS A 138 21.29 -3.17 -11.89
CA HIS A 138 21.30 -2.54 -13.21
C HIS A 138 20.18 -1.49 -13.39
N GLU A 139 19.45 -1.14 -12.33
CA GLU A 139 18.49 -0.03 -12.34
C GLU A 139 19.21 1.26 -11.89
N PRO A 140 19.49 2.21 -12.79
CA PRO A 140 20.23 3.43 -12.45
C PRO A 140 19.34 4.49 -11.78
N PHE A 141 18.05 4.23 -11.61
CA PHE A 141 17.09 5.18 -11.09
C PHE A 141 16.47 4.76 -9.76
N GLY A 142 16.00 5.74 -9.00
CA GLY A 142 15.11 5.58 -7.86
C GLY A 142 13.86 6.43 -8.03
N LEU A 143 12.90 6.26 -7.13
CA LEU A 143 11.74 7.14 -7.05
C LEU A 143 11.76 7.90 -5.73
N LEU A 144 11.69 9.24 -5.80
CA LEU A 144 11.31 10.05 -4.65
C LEU A 144 9.80 9.98 -4.50
N ILE A 145 9.33 9.38 -3.42
CA ILE A 145 7.89 9.26 -3.13
C ILE A 145 7.50 10.19 -1.98
N THR A 146 6.25 10.64 -1.96
CA THR A 146 5.72 11.42 -0.83
C THR A 146 5.80 10.64 0.48
N ASP A 147 6.36 11.26 1.52
CA ASP A 147 6.46 10.66 2.86
C ASP A 147 5.11 10.76 3.58
N MET A 148 4.38 9.63 3.64
CA MET A 148 3.12 9.51 4.37
C MET A 148 3.28 9.06 5.82
N THR A 149 4.52 8.92 6.32
CA THR A 149 4.74 8.57 7.72
C THR A 149 4.37 9.73 8.67
N THR A 150 4.32 9.41 9.95
CA THR A 150 4.12 10.39 11.04
C THR A 150 5.41 11.14 11.39
N ALA A 151 6.47 11.01 10.59
CA ALA A 151 7.74 11.67 10.86
C ALA A 151 7.60 13.19 10.64
N GLY A 152 8.01 13.98 11.63
CA GLY A 152 7.83 15.44 11.65
C GLY A 152 6.44 15.92 12.07
N ASP A 153 5.54 15.03 12.51
CA ASP A 153 4.23 15.37 13.07
C ASP A 153 3.97 14.58 14.36
N PRO A 154 4.57 15.00 15.49
CA PRO A 154 4.42 14.31 16.77
C PRO A 154 2.96 14.24 17.20
N GLY A 155 2.46 13.02 17.41
CA GLY A 155 1.07 12.77 17.82
C GLY A 155 0.12 12.45 16.67
N ALA A 156 0.52 12.63 15.41
CA ALA A 156 -0.24 12.12 14.28
C ALA A 156 -0.29 10.58 14.29
N THR A 157 -1.35 10.04 13.71
CA THR A 157 -1.51 8.61 13.48
C THR A 157 -1.60 8.32 11.99
N LEU A 158 -1.08 7.17 11.55
CA LEU A 158 -1.16 6.73 10.17
C LEU A 158 -1.99 5.46 10.11
N ALA A 159 -3.19 5.55 9.53
CA ALA A 159 -3.91 4.37 9.11
C ALA A 159 -3.46 3.94 7.71
N GLU A 160 -3.19 2.65 7.54
CA GLU A 160 -2.82 2.04 6.27
C GLU A 160 -3.76 0.87 5.97
N LEU A 161 -4.34 0.86 4.77
CA LEU A 161 -5.21 -0.21 4.31
C LEU A 161 -5.11 -0.42 2.81
N LYS A 162 -5.39 -1.64 2.35
CA LYS A 162 -5.69 -1.89 0.94
C LYS A 162 -7.19 -1.93 0.76
N PRO A 163 -7.82 -1.02 -0.01
CA PRO A 163 -9.29 -0.98 -0.14
C PRO A 163 -9.85 -2.26 -0.78
N LYS A 164 -9.04 -2.97 -1.57
CA LYS A 164 -9.40 -4.18 -2.31
C LYS A 164 -10.54 -3.91 -3.30
N TRP A 165 -11.48 -4.85 -3.40
CA TRP A 165 -12.57 -4.83 -4.38
C TRP A 165 -13.77 -4.09 -3.79
N LEU A 166 -13.90 -2.80 -4.12
CA LEU A 166 -14.97 -1.92 -3.65
C LEU A 166 -16.30 -2.14 -4.40
N ASN A 167 -16.27 -3.00 -5.42
CA ASN A 167 -17.44 -3.53 -6.11
C ASN A 167 -17.37 -5.06 -6.11
N GLN A 168 -18.52 -5.72 -6.24
CA GLN A 168 -18.55 -7.16 -6.43
C GLN A 168 -17.81 -7.55 -7.72
N SER A 169 -17.18 -8.74 -7.73
CA SER A 169 -16.59 -9.30 -8.94
C SER A 169 -17.64 -9.44 -10.04
N PRO A 170 -17.36 -9.02 -11.30
CA PRO A 170 -18.27 -9.22 -12.41
C PRO A 170 -18.48 -10.71 -12.74
N SER A 171 -17.56 -11.58 -12.31
CA SER A 171 -17.66 -13.04 -12.50
C SER A 171 -18.27 -13.76 -11.29
N ALA A 172 -18.64 -13.04 -10.22
CA ALA A 172 -19.31 -13.66 -9.09
C ALA A 172 -20.67 -14.24 -9.52
N PRO A 173 -21.06 -15.44 -9.07
CA PRO A 173 -22.38 -16.00 -9.36
C PRO A 173 -23.50 -15.10 -8.85
N ALA A 174 -24.67 -15.10 -9.51
CA ALA A 174 -25.85 -14.37 -9.04
C ALA A 174 -26.30 -14.79 -7.62
N THR A 175 -25.95 -16.02 -7.21
CA THR A 175 -26.21 -16.59 -5.87
C THR A 175 -25.09 -16.30 -4.85
N ALA A 176 -24.13 -15.44 -5.18
CA ALA A 176 -23.01 -15.12 -4.28
C ALA A 176 -23.50 -14.41 -3.02
N HIS A 177 -23.22 -14.94 -1.83
CA HIS A 177 -23.50 -14.30 -0.53
C HIS A 177 -22.33 -13.46 0.00
N ARG A 178 -21.12 -13.67 -0.55
CA ARG A 178 -19.89 -12.99 -0.15
C ARG A 178 -19.34 -12.15 -1.31
N CYS A 179 -18.73 -11.01 -1.00
CA CYS A 179 -17.90 -10.29 -1.96
C CYS A 179 -16.62 -11.09 -2.23
N ARG A 180 -15.95 -10.82 -3.35
CA ARG A 180 -14.70 -11.52 -3.73
C ARG A 180 -13.65 -11.56 -2.63
N THR A 181 -13.45 -10.44 -1.92
CA THR A 181 -12.42 -10.35 -0.88
C THR A 181 -12.78 -11.20 0.35
N CYS A 182 -14.06 -11.23 0.74
CA CYS A 182 -14.52 -12.12 1.81
C CYS A 182 -14.40 -13.59 1.40
N ALA A 183 -14.87 -13.96 0.19
CA ALA A 183 -14.73 -15.32 -0.34
C ALA A 183 -13.26 -15.79 -0.36
N LEU A 184 -12.35 -14.92 -0.81
CA LEU A 184 -10.91 -15.19 -0.82
C LEU A 184 -10.31 -15.33 0.58
N ARG A 185 -10.72 -14.48 1.52
CA ARG A 185 -10.29 -14.57 2.92
C ARG A 185 -10.69 -15.92 3.51
N ASP A 186 -11.91 -16.37 3.27
CA ASP A 186 -12.41 -17.63 3.82
C ASP A 186 -11.69 -18.84 3.23
N MET A 187 -11.44 -18.82 1.93
CA MET A 187 -10.62 -19.85 1.27
C MET A 187 -9.23 -19.94 1.91
N LYS A 188 -8.55 -18.80 2.08
CA LYS A 188 -7.21 -18.74 2.69
C LYS A 188 -7.21 -19.11 4.17
N ASN A 189 -8.26 -18.77 4.90
CA ASN A 189 -8.41 -19.14 6.30
C ASN A 189 -8.63 -20.65 6.44
N ARG A 190 -9.41 -21.27 5.55
CA ARG A 190 -9.56 -22.72 5.51
C ARG A 190 -8.22 -23.41 5.22
N GLU A 191 -7.49 -22.95 4.21
CA GLU A 191 -6.14 -23.45 3.91
C GLU A 191 -5.20 -23.30 5.11
N SER A 192 -5.25 -22.14 5.79
CA SER A 192 -4.42 -21.86 6.97
C SER A 192 -4.78 -22.77 8.15
N GLN A 193 -6.07 -23.02 8.39
CA GLN A 193 -6.54 -23.93 9.44
C GLN A 193 -6.05 -25.36 9.21
N LEU A 194 -6.09 -25.85 7.96
CA LEU A 194 -5.55 -27.17 7.60
C LEU A 194 -4.04 -27.28 7.87
N LEU A 195 -3.33 -26.15 7.87
CA LEU A 195 -1.90 -26.05 8.19
C LEU A 195 -1.63 -25.67 9.67
N GLY A 196 -2.65 -25.68 10.53
CA GLY A 196 -2.52 -25.30 11.96
C GLY A 196 -2.18 -23.82 12.21
N ARG A 197 -2.40 -22.94 11.22
CA ARG A 197 -2.09 -21.51 11.31
C ARG A 197 -3.30 -20.72 11.80
N LYS A 198 -3.04 -19.58 12.44
CA LYS A 198 -4.09 -18.67 12.95
C LYS A 198 -4.92 -18.08 11.81
N GLU A 199 -6.22 -17.95 12.07
CA GLU A 199 -7.15 -17.27 11.19
C GLU A 199 -6.77 -15.78 11.00
N GLN A 200 -6.86 -15.29 9.77
CA GLN A 200 -6.67 -13.88 9.47
C GLN A 200 -8.02 -13.15 9.38
N ARG A 201 -8.19 -12.13 10.22
CA ARG A 201 -9.33 -11.22 10.17
C ARG A 201 -9.01 -9.98 9.33
N SER A 202 -10.01 -9.47 8.62
CA SER A 202 -9.93 -8.24 7.83
C SER A 202 -11.34 -7.71 7.59
N PHE A 203 -11.49 -6.44 7.22
CA PHE A 203 -12.79 -5.83 6.93
C PHE A 203 -13.39 -6.34 5.61
N CYS A 204 -14.70 -6.17 5.44
CA CYS A 204 -15.34 -6.31 4.13
C CYS A 204 -15.12 -5.01 3.32
N PRO A 205 -14.55 -5.05 2.10
CA PRO A 205 -14.36 -3.84 1.29
C PRO A 205 -15.64 -3.04 1.01
N LEU A 206 -16.77 -3.74 0.87
CA LEU A 206 -18.06 -3.10 0.64
C LEU A 206 -18.55 -2.27 1.84
N ASP A 207 -18.05 -2.55 3.04
CA ASP A 207 -18.34 -1.73 4.22
C ASP A 207 -17.69 -0.35 4.12
N LEU A 208 -16.49 -0.24 3.52
CA LEU A 208 -15.78 1.04 3.38
C LEU A 208 -16.53 2.07 2.53
N VAL A 209 -17.31 1.60 1.56
CA VAL A 209 -18.07 2.41 0.60
C VAL A 209 -19.58 2.31 0.82
N SER A 210 -19.99 1.84 2.00
CA SER A 210 -21.39 1.72 2.35
C SER A 210 -22.04 3.10 2.54
N GLY A 211 -23.30 3.21 2.13
CA GLY A 211 -24.13 4.38 2.46
C GLY A 211 -24.54 4.47 3.94
N GLN A 212 -24.20 3.47 4.76
CA GLN A 212 -24.50 3.42 6.19
C GLN A 212 -23.22 3.58 7.01
N TYR A 213 -23.20 4.55 7.92
CA TYR A 213 -22.04 4.87 8.75
C TYR A 213 -21.58 3.67 9.60
N ASP A 214 -22.51 2.91 10.20
CA ASP A 214 -22.18 1.76 11.06
C ASP A 214 -21.39 0.67 10.33
N ASN A 215 -21.59 0.51 9.03
CA ASN A 215 -20.81 -0.41 8.22
C ASN A 215 -19.36 0.09 8.08
N VAL A 216 -19.18 1.38 7.78
CA VAL A 216 -17.84 2.00 7.72
C VAL A 216 -17.15 1.89 9.08
N LEU A 217 -17.84 2.21 10.18
CA LEU A 217 -17.33 2.07 11.54
C LEU A 217 -16.86 0.64 11.83
N ARG A 218 -17.65 -0.37 11.46
CA ARG A 218 -17.24 -1.77 11.59
C ARG A 218 -15.96 -2.07 10.81
N ALA A 219 -15.83 -1.60 9.57
CA ALA A 219 -14.61 -1.79 8.77
C ALA A 219 -13.38 -1.18 9.46
N THR A 220 -13.52 0.01 10.06
CA THR A 220 -12.43 0.68 10.75
C THR A 220 -11.90 -0.10 11.95
N GLY A 221 -12.72 -0.95 12.57
CA GLY A 221 -12.31 -1.82 13.66
C GLY A 221 -11.19 -2.81 13.30
N LEU A 222 -10.96 -3.06 12.01
CA LEU A 222 -9.95 -3.98 11.49
C LEU A 222 -8.84 -3.29 10.68
N ILE A 223 -8.86 -1.95 10.59
CA ILE A 223 -7.79 -1.15 10.00
C ILE A 223 -6.66 -0.98 11.02
N LYS A 224 -5.41 -1.11 10.57
CA LYS A 224 -4.22 -0.95 11.42
C LYS A 224 -3.79 0.51 11.48
N GLY A 225 -3.09 0.87 12.55
CA GLY A 225 -2.35 2.13 12.65
C GLY A 225 -3.15 3.32 13.21
N CYS A 226 -4.48 3.21 13.32
CA CYS A 226 -5.31 4.18 14.03
C CYS A 226 -6.12 3.50 15.14
N LYS A 227 -6.01 4.02 16.37
CA LYS A 227 -6.78 3.51 17.52
C LYS A 227 -8.18 4.14 17.60
N ASP A 228 -8.32 5.37 17.15
CA ASP A 228 -9.59 6.10 17.11
C ASP A 228 -10.42 5.69 15.88
N ARG A 229 -11.16 4.60 16.06
CA ARG A 229 -12.01 4.01 15.03
C ARG A 229 -13.14 4.95 14.61
N SER A 230 -13.72 5.69 15.55
CA SER A 230 -14.84 6.59 15.29
C SER A 230 -14.40 7.78 14.45
N ARG A 231 -13.24 8.37 14.75
CA ARG A 231 -12.65 9.43 13.92
C ARG A 231 -12.28 8.91 12.54
N LEU A 232 -11.65 7.73 12.45
CA LEU A 232 -11.34 7.11 11.16
C LEU A 232 -12.61 6.82 10.34
N ALA A 233 -13.70 6.39 10.99
CA ALA A 233 -14.96 6.12 10.32
C ALA A 233 -15.60 7.40 9.76
N HIS A 234 -15.56 8.51 10.51
CA HIS A 234 -16.00 9.82 10.01
C HIS A 234 -15.19 10.28 8.80
N ILE A 235 -13.86 10.11 8.84
CA ILE A 235 -12.96 10.45 7.73
C ILE A 235 -13.27 9.64 6.46
N LEU A 236 -13.59 8.35 6.63
CA LEU A 236 -13.83 7.42 5.52
C LEU A 236 -15.27 7.46 4.98
N TYR A 237 -16.24 7.83 5.81
CA TYR A 237 -17.65 7.83 5.43
C TYR A 237 -17.89 8.85 4.31
N ARG A 238 -18.31 8.34 3.14
CA ARG A 238 -18.48 9.12 1.89
C ARG A 238 -17.21 9.86 1.45
N ASN A 239 -16.04 9.31 1.76
CA ASN A 239 -14.77 9.88 1.34
C ASN A 239 -14.67 9.94 -0.21
N PRO A 240 -14.35 11.12 -0.80
CA PRO A 240 -14.35 11.30 -2.25
C PRO A 240 -13.30 10.44 -2.97
N THR A 241 -12.13 10.22 -2.37
CA THR A 241 -11.07 9.38 -2.95
C THR A 241 -11.49 7.92 -3.03
N LEU A 242 -12.15 7.38 -1.99
CA LEU A 242 -12.72 6.03 -2.03
C LEU A 242 -13.86 5.91 -3.06
N GLN A 243 -14.75 6.90 -3.17
CA GLN A 243 -15.83 6.89 -4.15
C GLN A 243 -15.32 6.97 -5.59
N ARG A 244 -14.27 7.76 -5.82
CA ARG A 244 -13.56 7.83 -7.10
C ARG A 244 -12.91 6.50 -7.44
N LEU A 245 -12.16 5.91 -6.51
CA LEU A 245 -11.56 4.59 -6.68
C LEU A 245 -12.62 3.51 -6.98
N GLN A 246 -13.74 3.52 -6.26
CA GLN A 246 -14.86 2.61 -6.50
C GLN A 246 -15.45 2.80 -7.90
N SER A 247 -15.64 4.04 -8.36
CA SER A 247 -16.18 4.35 -9.68
C SER A 247 -15.25 3.86 -10.78
N LEU A 248 -13.94 4.10 -10.65
CA LEU A 248 -12.93 3.58 -11.57
C LEU A 248 -12.92 2.05 -11.58
N GLN A 249 -12.98 1.39 -10.43
CA GLN A 249 -13.08 -0.08 -10.38
C GLN A 249 -14.36 -0.61 -11.06
N LYS A 250 -15.45 0.17 -11.08
CA LYS A 250 -16.70 -0.21 -11.75
C LYS A 250 -16.57 -0.15 -13.28
N THR A 251 -15.82 0.83 -13.80
CA THR A 251 -15.54 0.99 -15.23
C THR A 251 -14.48 -0.01 -15.71
N GLU A 252 -13.42 -0.21 -14.92
CA GLU A 252 -12.31 -1.12 -15.23
C GLU A 252 -12.70 -2.57 -14.88
N ARG A 253 -13.35 -3.25 -15.84
CA ARG A 253 -13.99 -4.57 -15.68
C ARG A 253 -13.16 -5.77 -16.16
N ASP A 254 -11.95 -5.53 -16.67
CA ASP A 254 -11.02 -6.58 -17.13
C ASP A 254 -10.39 -7.34 -15.95
N VAL A 255 -11.23 -8.08 -15.22
CA VAL A 255 -10.90 -8.79 -14.00
C VAL A 255 -11.75 -10.07 -13.85
N GLY A 256 -11.38 -10.91 -12.87
CA GLY A 256 -12.06 -12.18 -12.67
C GLY A 256 -11.84 -13.11 -13.86
N LEU A 257 -12.90 -13.72 -14.39
CA LEU A 257 -12.83 -14.56 -15.59
C LEU A 257 -12.65 -13.75 -16.88
N HIS A 258 -12.93 -12.44 -16.84
CA HIS A 258 -12.70 -11.49 -17.94
C HIS A 258 -11.36 -10.77 -17.80
N GLY A 259 -10.48 -11.23 -16.91
CA GLY A 259 -9.15 -10.66 -16.72
C GLY A 259 -8.22 -10.86 -17.93
N PRO A 260 -7.01 -10.29 -17.87
CA PRO A 260 -6.00 -10.49 -18.91
C PRO A 260 -5.81 -11.96 -19.25
N ALA A 261 -5.60 -12.25 -20.53
CA ALA A 261 -5.32 -13.61 -20.99
C ALA A 261 -4.05 -14.16 -20.31
N ALA A 262 -3.97 -15.48 -20.17
CA ALA A 262 -2.86 -16.23 -19.59
C ALA A 262 -1.46 -15.73 -20.02
N GLN A 263 -1.32 -15.51 -21.32
CA GLN A 263 -0.08 -15.11 -21.98
C GLN A 263 0.10 -13.60 -22.09
N SER A 264 -0.85 -12.81 -21.56
CA SER A 264 -0.81 -11.36 -21.67
C SER A 264 0.39 -10.80 -20.92
N ARG A 265 1.17 -9.99 -21.64
CA ARG A 265 2.23 -9.15 -21.08
C ARG A 265 1.72 -7.75 -20.77
N GLU A 266 0.46 -7.48 -21.05
CA GLU A 266 -0.13 -6.16 -20.88
C GLU A 266 -0.25 -5.80 -19.40
N MET A 267 -0.17 -4.50 -19.18
CA MET A 267 -0.35 -3.88 -17.89
C MET A 267 -1.85 -3.74 -17.60
N SER A 268 -2.29 -4.20 -16.44
CA SER A 268 -3.69 -4.19 -16.01
C SER A 268 -3.95 -3.06 -15.01
N LEU A 269 -4.57 -1.98 -15.50
CA LEU A 269 -5.09 -0.91 -14.65
C LEU A 269 -6.15 -1.45 -13.67
N ALA A 270 -7.03 -2.33 -14.16
CA ALA A 270 -8.12 -2.89 -13.37
C ALA A 270 -7.61 -3.64 -12.13
N MET A 271 -6.52 -4.42 -12.26
CA MET A 271 -5.88 -5.09 -11.13
C MET A 271 -5.07 -4.14 -10.24
N THR A 272 -4.47 -3.08 -10.80
CA THR A 272 -3.79 -2.03 -10.04
C THR A 272 -4.72 -1.30 -9.08
N LEU A 273 -5.88 -0.84 -9.57
CA LEU A 273 -6.86 -0.13 -8.74
C LEU A 273 -7.39 -0.98 -7.58
N ARG A 274 -7.35 -2.32 -7.68
CA ARG A 274 -7.80 -3.26 -6.64
C ARG A 274 -6.69 -3.72 -5.69
N ASP A 275 -5.43 -3.40 -5.97
CA ASP A 275 -4.28 -3.75 -5.12
C ASP A 275 -3.42 -2.55 -4.69
N CYS A 276 -3.94 -1.33 -4.89
CA CYS A 276 -3.39 -0.12 -4.31
C CYS A 276 -3.52 -0.09 -2.78
N THR A 277 -2.77 0.82 -2.17
CA THR A 277 -2.77 1.07 -0.72
C THR A 277 -3.25 2.49 -0.47
N MET A 278 -4.15 2.67 0.50
CA MET A 278 -4.60 3.98 0.98
C MET A 278 -3.90 4.28 2.31
N PHE A 279 -3.22 5.42 2.34
CA PHE A 279 -2.57 6.00 3.52
C PHE A 279 -3.42 7.17 4.02
N ILE A 280 -3.70 7.18 5.32
CA ILE A 280 -4.53 8.19 5.97
C ILE A 280 -3.74 8.73 7.15
N LYS A 281 -3.10 9.89 6.96
CA LYS A 281 -2.35 10.58 8.01
C LYS A 281 -3.30 11.53 8.74
N ILE A 282 -3.58 11.20 9.99
CA ILE A 282 -4.54 11.89 10.84
C ILE A 282 -3.75 12.72 11.86
N PRO A 283 -3.78 14.06 11.77
CA PRO A 283 -3.06 14.92 12.70
C PRO A 283 -3.65 14.81 14.11
N HIS A 284 -2.83 15.07 15.13
CA HIS A 284 -3.32 15.13 16.51
C HIS A 284 -4.35 16.25 16.68
N ASP A 285 -4.04 17.45 16.18
CA ASP A 285 -4.93 18.60 16.17
C ASP A 285 -6.07 18.41 15.14
N GLU A 286 -7.32 18.40 15.62
CA GLU A 286 -8.51 18.24 14.77
C GLU A 286 -8.74 19.42 13.81
N ARG A 287 -8.11 20.58 14.04
CA ARG A 287 -8.18 21.72 13.11
C ARG A 287 -7.30 21.52 11.89
N SER A 288 -6.28 20.66 11.99
CA SER A 288 -5.40 20.34 10.89
C SER A 288 -6.07 19.37 9.91
N SER A 289 -5.81 19.55 8.61
CA SER A 289 -6.39 18.70 7.57
C SER A 289 -5.83 17.28 7.62
N VAL A 290 -6.69 16.29 7.43
CA VAL A 290 -6.30 14.89 7.22
C VAL A 290 -5.73 14.73 5.80
N GLU A 291 -4.57 14.09 5.66
CA GLU A 291 -4.02 13.73 4.35
C GLU A 291 -4.40 12.29 3.98
N ILE A 292 -4.99 12.11 2.79
CA ILE A 292 -5.42 10.80 2.28
C ILE A 292 -4.82 10.59 0.91
N ARG A 293 -3.96 9.57 0.78
CA ARG A 293 -3.23 9.33 -0.46
C ARG A 293 -3.23 7.85 -0.85
N LEU A 294 -3.38 7.59 -2.15
CA LEU A 294 -3.24 6.28 -2.76
C LEU A 294 -1.79 6.07 -3.22
N GLY A 295 -1.19 4.96 -2.79
CA GLY A 295 0.11 4.46 -3.24
C GLY A 295 0.01 3.03 -3.79
N ASP A 296 1.17 2.43 -4.10
CA ASP A 296 1.27 1.11 -4.74
C ASP A 296 0.53 0.99 -6.09
N LEU A 297 0.56 2.08 -6.87
CA LEU A 297 -0.13 2.22 -8.16
C LEU A 297 0.74 1.88 -9.38
N ASP A 298 1.81 1.11 -9.20
CA ASP A 298 2.50 0.53 -10.36
C ASP A 298 1.53 -0.37 -11.11
N LEU A 299 1.53 -0.29 -12.44
CA LEU A 299 0.66 -1.14 -13.22
C LEU A 299 1.00 -2.62 -13.03
N LYS A 300 -0.01 -3.44 -12.75
CA LYS A 300 0.18 -4.88 -12.56
C LYS A 300 0.29 -5.55 -13.91
N THR A 301 1.39 -6.22 -14.18
CA THR A 301 1.51 -7.07 -15.38
C THR A 301 0.90 -8.46 -15.16
N GLY A 302 0.30 -9.01 -16.21
CA GLY A 302 -0.07 -10.43 -16.29
C GLY A 302 1.11 -11.39 -16.45
N ALA A 303 2.31 -10.87 -16.77
CA ALA A 303 3.51 -11.66 -17.02
C ALA A 303 3.96 -12.49 -15.80
N GLY A 304 4.75 -13.54 -16.08
CA GLY A 304 5.28 -14.44 -15.06
C GLY A 304 4.22 -15.32 -14.39
N GLY A 305 3.17 -15.70 -15.13
CA GLY A 305 2.07 -16.54 -14.65
C GLY A 305 1.05 -15.82 -13.75
N LYS A 306 1.13 -14.49 -13.63
CA LYS A 306 0.19 -13.72 -12.78
C LYS A 306 -1.22 -13.69 -13.35
N ALA A 307 -1.37 -13.57 -14.66
CA ALA A 307 -2.67 -13.60 -15.32
C ALA A 307 -3.39 -14.93 -15.04
N ASP A 308 -2.70 -16.05 -15.21
CA ASP A 308 -3.20 -17.39 -14.87
C ASP A 308 -3.57 -17.49 -13.40
N TYR A 309 -2.66 -17.06 -12.51
CA TYR A 309 -2.92 -17.05 -11.09
C TYR A 309 -4.20 -16.28 -10.73
N TRP A 310 -4.47 -15.12 -11.34
CA TRP A 310 -5.68 -14.35 -11.08
C TRP A 310 -6.94 -15.04 -11.59
N ARG A 311 -6.89 -15.64 -12.78
CA ARG A 311 -8.01 -16.38 -13.37
C ARG A 311 -8.32 -17.66 -12.60
N ASP A 312 -7.30 -18.48 -12.32
CA ASP A 312 -7.42 -19.71 -11.54
C ASP A 312 -7.98 -19.43 -10.15
N LEU A 313 -7.53 -18.34 -9.53
CA LEU A 313 -8.06 -17.91 -8.24
C LEU A 313 -9.56 -17.58 -8.35
N GLU A 314 -9.99 -16.87 -9.39
CA GLU A 314 -11.41 -16.58 -9.60
C GLU A 314 -12.22 -17.86 -9.85
N THR A 315 -11.75 -18.75 -10.72
CA THR A 315 -12.37 -20.04 -11.01
C THR A 315 -12.57 -20.85 -9.74
N ARG A 316 -11.54 -20.95 -8.90
CA ARG A 316 -11.62 -21.64 -7.60
C ARG A 316 -12.66 -21.01 -6.67
N LEU A 317 -12.74 -19.68 -6.59
CA LEU A 317 -13.74 -19.00 -5.76
C LEU A 317 -15.18 -19.32 -6.19
N ILE A 318 -15.39 -19.50 -7.49
CA ILE A 318 -16.68 -19.83 -8.10
C ILE A 318 -16.99 -21.31 -7.90
N GLU A 319 -16.16 -22.20 -8.42
CA GLU A 319 -16.41 -23.65 -8.51
C GLU A 319 -16.46 -24.30 -7.14
N GLN A 320 -15.64 -23.84 -6.18
CA GLN A 320 -15.62 -24.39 -4.82
C GLN A 320 -16.62 -23.70 -3.88
N GLY A 321 -17.54 -22.89 -4.41
CA GLY A 321 -18.66 -22.33 -3.65
C GLY A 321 -18.30 -21.24 -2.63
N TRP A 322 -17.07 -20.69 -2.64
CA TRP A 322 -16.64 -19.66 -1.69
C TRP A 322 -17.50 -18.40 -1.74
N TYR A 323 -17.98 -18.02 -2.92
CA TYR A 323 -18.92 -16.92 -3.08
C TYR A 323 -20.27 -17.18 -2.38
N ARG A 324 -20.78 -18.42 -2.39
CA ARG A 324 -22.08 -18.79 -1.77
C ARG A 324 -22.00 -18.92 -0.25
N GLY A 325 -20.79 -19.04 0.29
CA GLY A 325 -20.58 -19.30 1.72
C GLY A 325 -21.00 -20.70 2.15
N SER A 326 -21.05 -21.66 1.22
CA SER A 326 -21.35 -23.08 1.50
C SER A 326 -20.28 -23.75 2.39
N ASN A 327 -19.12 -23.12 2.54
CA ASN A 327 -18.03 -23.57 3.39
C ASN A 327 -18.18 -22.91 4.78
N ILE A 328 -18.42 -23.74 5.80
CA ILE A 328 -19.02 -23.46 7.13
C ILE A 328 -18.11 -22.63 8.08
N SER A 329 -17.29 -21.69 7.59
CA SER A 329 -16.25 -21.06 8.42
C SER A 329 -16.52 -19.64 8.90
N GLN A 330 -17.68 -19.01 8.62
CA GLN A 330 -17.99 -17.68 9.17
C GLN A 330 -19.48 -17.49 9.49
N ASN A 331 -19.76 -16.84 10.63
CA ASN A 331 -21.09 -16.35 10.99
C ASN A 331 -21.68 -15.47 9.88
N SER A 332 -22.99 -15.52 9.68
CA SER A 332 -23.78 -14.86 8.63
C SER A 332 -23.74 -13.31 8.61
N GLY A 333 -22.83 -12.67 9.35
CA GLY A 333 -22.79 -11.24 9.63
C GLY A 333 -21.55 -10.46 9.18
N GLU A 334 -20.57 -11.05 8.48
CA GLU A 334 -19.32 -10.34 8.16
C GLU A 334 -19.27 -9.64 6.80
N CYS A 335 -19.97 -10.13 5.76
CA CYS A 335 -19.87 -9.55 4.41
C CYS A 335 -21.08 -8.67 4.04
N ALA A 336 -20.85 -7.43 3.60
CA ALA A 336 -21.91 -6.45 3.33
C ALA A 336 -22.79 -6.73 2.08
N LEU A 337 -22.48 -7.76 1.28
CA LEU A 337 -23.09 -7.95 -0.04
C LEU A 337 -24.63 -8.10 -0.02
N HIS A 338 -25.19 -8.77 0.98
CA HIS A 338 -26.62 -9.14 1.04
C HIS A 338 -27.36 -8.64 2.28
N SER A 339 -26.92 -7.54 2.87
CA SER A 339 -27.45 -7.13 4.18
C SER A 339 -28.19 -5.79 4.18
N PRO A 340 -29.52 -5.80 4.37
CA PRO A 340 -30.16 -4.87 5.28
C PRO A 340 -29.85 -5.34 6.71
N ARG A 341 -28.65 -5.04 7.22
CA ARG A 341 -28.24 -5.48 8.57
C ARG A 341 -28.87 -4.55 9.61
N ARG A 342 -29.52 -5.14 10.62
CA ARG A 342 -30.08 -4.41 11.77
C ARG A 342 -28.96 -3.63 12.48
N PRO A 343 -29.24 -2.42 13.00
CA PRO A 343 -28.28 -1.67 13.80
C PRO A 343 -27.80 -2.54 14.95
N SER A 344 -26.49 -2.53 15.21
CA SER A 344 -25.92 -3.16 16.40
C SER A 344 -26.64 -2.61 17.63
N GLN A 345 -27.25 -3.48 18.43
CA GLN A 345 -27.67 -3.11 19.78
C GLN A 345 -26.45 -2.52 20.49
N SER A 346 -26.62 -1.27 20.91
CA SER A 346 -25.69 -0.53 21.76
C SER A 346 -25.18 -1.43 22.89
N TYR A 347 -23.87 -1.57 23.01
CA TYR A 347 -23.25 -1.98 24.26
C TYR A 347 -23.47 -0.85 25.26
N LEU A 348 -24.60 -0.90 25.96
CA LEU A 348 -24.74 -0.32 27.30
C LEU A 348 -24.24 -1.38 28.28
N ALA A 349 -22.98 -1.27 28.68
CA ALA A 349 -22.42 -1.68 29.96
C ALA A 349 -21.00 -1.10 30.08
#